data_AF-A0A6A5UNC6-F1
#
_entry.id   AF-A0A6A5UNC6-F1
#
_cell.length_a   1.000
_cell.length_b   1.000
_cell.length_c   1.000
_cell.angle_alpha   90.00
_cell.angle_beta   90.00
_cell.angle_gamma   90.00
#
_symmetry.space_group_name_H-M   'P 1'
#
loop_
_entity.id
_entity.type
_entity.pdbx_description
1 polymer ?
#
loop_
_entity_poly.entity_id
_entity_poly.type
_entity_poly.pdbx_seq_one_letter_code
_entity_poly.pdbx_strand_id
1 'polypeptide(L)' 'IERFLRLGWHPDAIAGRERCSRHAVSNVQENMQRYCNVRRPLQGRLGRPLAISNKDSEALFDKLIYSS' A
#
# COMPACT_ATOMS: atom_id res chain seq x y z
N ILE A 1 -2.82 -15.48 -2.41
CA ILE A 1 -3.69 -15.17 -1.23
C ILE A 1 -4.88 -14.25 -1.58
N GLU A 2 -4.67 -12.97 -1.96
CA GLU A 2 -5.76 -11.99 -2.21
C GLU A 2 -6.88 -12.51 -3.13
N ARG A 3 -6.52 -13.06 -4.30
CA ARG A 3 -7.51 -13.60 -5.25
C ARG A 3 -8.45 -14.62 -4.62
N PHE A 4 -7.96 -15.44 -3.69
CA PHE A 4 -8.75 -16.49 -3.04
C PHE A 4 -9.66 -15.94 -1.95
N LEU A 5 -9.18 -14.94 -1.20
CA LEU A 5 -10.01 -14.21 -0.25
C LEU A 5 -11.18 -13.53 -0.97
N ARG A 6 -10.95 -12.91 -2.14
CA ARG A 6 -12.02 -12.31 -2.96
C ARG A 6 -13.01 -13.34 -3.50
N LEU A 7 -12.57 -14.58 -3.72
CA LEU A 7 -13.41 -15.71 -4.14
C LEU A 7 -14.08 -16.44 -2.96
N GLY A 8 -13.95 -15.94 -1.72
CA GLY A 8 -14.60 -16.51 -0.54
C GLY A 8 -14.00 -17.84 -0.05
N TRP A 9 -12.75 -18.16 -0.42
CA TRP A 9 -12.10 -19.39 0.04
C TRP A 9 -11.83 -19.38 1.54
N HIS A 10 -11.93 -20.54 2.18
CA HIS A 10 -11.61 -20.69 3.60
C HIS A 10 -10.11 -20.46 3.87
N PRO A 11 -9.72 -19.70 4.93
CA PRO A 11 -8.32 -19.36 5.20
C PRO A 11 -7.38 -20.56 5.30
N ASP A 12 -7.83 -21.67 5.88
CA ASP A 12 -6.99 -22.89 6.01
C ASP A 12 -6.70 -23.54 4.65
N ALA A 13 -7.67 -23.51 3.71
CA ALA A 13 -7.47 -24.02 2.36
C ALA A 13 -6.48 -23.15 1.57
N ILE A 14 -6.53 -21.84 1.78
CA ILE A 14 -5.56 -20.89 1.20
C ILE A 14 -4.17 -21.15 1.76
N ALA A 15 -4.05 -21.29 3.08
CA ALA A 15 -2.78 -21.56 3.76
C ALA A 15 -2.12 -22.86 3.26
N GLY A 16 -2.90 -23.94 3.15
CA GLY A 16 -2.43 -25.21 2.61
C GLY A 16 -2.01 -25.10 1.14
N ARG A 17 -2.81 -24.43 0.30
CA ARG A 17 -2.51 -24.26 -1.13
C ARG A 17 -1.27 -23.41 -1.39
N GLU A 18 -1.15 -22.30 -0.68
CA GLU A 18 -0.06 -21.32 -0.87
C GLU A 18 1.17 -21.67 -0.01
N ARG A 19 1.12 -22.76 0.76
CA ARG A 19 2.18 -23.24 1.67
C ARG A 19 2.66 -22.15 2.63
N CYS A 20 1.74 -21.36 3.15
CA CYS A 20 2.03 -20.29 4.10
C CYS A 20 1.32 -20.53 5.43
N SER A 21 1.73 -19.82 6.48
CA SER A 21 1.02 -19.89 7.76
C SER A 21 -0.39 -19.32 7.63
N ARG A 22 -1.33 -19.84 8.44
CA ARG A 22 -2.67 -19.25 8.57
C ARG A 22 -2.60 -17.78 8.99
N HIS A 23 -1.63 -17.43 9.84
CA HIS A 23 -1.39 -16.06 10.27
C HIS A 23 -1.07 -15.12 9.10
N ALA A 24 -0.31 -15.57 8.09
CA ALA A 24 -0.06 -14.77 6.90
C ALA A 24 -1.35 -14.47 6.11
N VAL A 25 -2.25 -15.45 6.01
CA VAL A 25 -3.58 -15.26 5.38
C VAL A 25 -4.41 -14.25 6.18
N SER A 26 -4.45 -14.37 7.51
CA SER A 26 -5.14 -13.43 8.39
C SER A 26 -4.60 -12.00 8.25
N ASN A 27 -3.27 -11.83 8.19
CA ASN A 27 -2.66 -10.49 8.03
C ASN A 27 -3.05 -9.83 6.71
N VAL A 28 -3.09 -10.61 5.61
CA VAL A 28 -3.55 -10.09 4.32
C VAL A 28 -5.03 -9.71 4.38
N GLN A 29 -5.86 -10.56 4.99
CA GLN A 29 -7.29 -10.28 5.16
C GLN A 29 -7.52 -9.01 5.98
N GLU A 30 -6.83 -8.84 7.11
CA GLU A 30 -6.92 -7.64 7.95
C GLU A 30 -6.47 -6.39 7.17
N ASN A 31 -5.34 -6.47 6.46
CA ASN A 31 -4.85 -5.35 5.66
C ASN A 31 -5.86 -4.93 4.59
N MET A 32 -6.48 -5.90 3.90
CA MET A 32 -7.49 -5.63 2.88
C MET A 32 -8.73 -4.96 3.47
N GLN A 33 -9.19 -5.38 4.65
CA GLN A 33 -10.33 -4.77 5.33
C GLN A 33 -10.03 -3.36 5.83
N ARG A 34 -8.81 -3.12 6.33
CA ARG A 34 -8.44 -1.88 7.00
C ARG A 34 -7.88 -0.80 6.07
N TYR A 35 -7.16 -1.20 5.03
CA TYR A 35 -6.42 -0.30 4.14
C TYR A 35 -6.82 -0.43 2.67
N CYS A 36 -7.79 -1.28 2.34
CA CYS A 36 -8.15 -1.63 0.97
C CYS A 36 -6.95 -2.09 0.13
N ASN A 37 -5.94 -2.66 0.79
CA ASN A 37 -4.66 -3.04 0.18
C ASN A 37 -4.11 -4.31 0.84
N VAL A 38 -3.38 -5.13 0.09
CA VAL A 38 -2.72 -6.33 0.61
C VAL A 38 -1.61 -5.97 1.60
N ARG A 39 -0.92 -4.86 1.33
CA ARG A 39 0.16 -4.36 2.19
C ARG A 39 -0.36 -3.27 3.12
N ARG A 40 0.04 -3.36 4.38
CA ARG A 40 -0.10 -2.25 5.32
C ARG A 40 0.68 -1.05 4.78
N PRO A 41 0.06 0.13 4.66
CA PRO A 41 0.78 1.36 4.32
C PRO A 41 1.90 1.59 5.34
N LEU A 42 3.05 2.09 4.87
CA LEU A 42 4.12 2.50 5.78
C LEU A 42 3.58 3.60 6.71
N GLN A 43 3.35 3.24 7.97
CA GLN A 43 2.98 4.18 9.02
C GLN A 43 4.23 4.53 9.80
N GLY A 44 4.76 5.73 9.55
CA GLY A 44 5.94 6.26 10.18
C GLY A 44 6.23 7.64 9.61
N ARG A 45 6.79 8.53 10.43
CA ARG A 45 7.27 9.85 10.00
C ARG A 45 8.39 9.63 8.98
N LEU A 46 8.03 9.47 7.69
CA LEU A 46 8.81 10.11 6.65
C LEU A 46 8.88 11.55 7.15
N GLY A 47 10.01 11.95 7.73
CA GLY A 47 10.15 13.26 8.36
C GLY A 47 9.64 14.35 7.41
N ARG A 48 9.44 15.56 7.91
CA ARG A 48 9.02 16.66 7.04
C ARG A 48 9.94 16.67 5.80
N PRO A 49 9.40 16.56 4.58
CA PRO A 49 10.22 16.65 3.39
C PRO A 49 11.04 17.93 3.48
N LEU A 50 12.30 17.89 3.04
CA LEU A 50 13.12 19.10 3.03
C LEU A 50 12.35 20.20 2.30
N ALA A 51 12.41 21.41 2.86
CA ALA A 51 11.86 22.57 2.17
C ALA A 51 12.54 22.64 0.80
N ILE A 52 11.72 22.62 -0.26
CA ILE A 52 12.19 22.91 -1.60
C ILE A 52 12.80 24.31 -1.60
N SER A 53 13.88 24.52 -2.34
CA SER A 53 14.42 25.86 -2.48
C SER A 53 13.41 26.74 -3.21
N ASN A 54 13.43 28.05 -2.99
CA ASN A 54 12.52 28.97 -3.70
C ASN A 54 12.66 28.83 -5.22
N LYS A 55 13.89 28.63 -5.72
CA LYS A 55 14.15 28.38 -7.15
C LYS A 55 13.50 27.09 -7.65
N ASP A 56 13.62 26.01 -6.89
CA ASP A 56 12.99 24.74 -7.26
C ASP A 56 11.46 24.84 -7.19
N SER A 57 10.93 25.62 -6.25
CA SER A 57 9.49 25.89 -6.13
C SER A 57 8.95 26.66 -7.33
N GLU A 58 9.65 27.72 -7.77
CA GLU A 58 9.28 28.49 -8.96
C GLU A 58 9.36 27.63 -10.22
N ALA A 59 10.46 26.90 -10.41
CA ALA A 59 10.61 26.01 -11.56
C ALA A 59 9.54 24.89 -11.58
N LEU A 60 9.17 24.34 -10.42
CA LEU A 60 8.11 23.35 -10.30
C LEU A 60 6.74 23.97 -10.62
N PHE A 61 6.47 25.18 -10.14
CA PHE A 61 5.24 25.91 -10.43
C PHE A 61 5.12 26.22 -11.93
N ASP A 62 6.16 26.77 -12.53
CA ASP A 62 6.19 27.08 -13.96
C ASP A 62 5.99 25.82 -14.80
N LYS A 63 6.65 24.72 -14.43
CA LYS A 63 6.42 23.44 -15.10
C LYS A 63 4.97 22.99 -14.94
N LEU A 64 4.41 22.96 -13.73
CA LEU A 64 3.04 22.47 -13.51
C LEU A 64 1.96 23.31 -14.20
N ILE A 65 2.16 24.63 -14.30
CA ILE A 65 1.19 25.55 -14.88
C ILE A 65 1.34 25.67 -16.40
N TYR A 66 2.57 25.65 -16.92
CA TYR A 66 2.85 25.92 -18.33
C TYR A 66 3.29 24.71 -19.15
N SER A 67 3.30 23.49 -18.60
CA SER A 67 3.52 22.26 -19.39
C SER A 67 2.23 21.62 -19.93
N SER A 68 1.26 22.45 -20.32
CA SER A 68 0.12 22.04 -21.14
C SER A 68 0.33 22.31 -22.63
#